data_AF-A0A9D9HC58-F1
#
_entry.id   AF-A0A9D9HC58-F1
#
_cell.length_a   1.000
_cell.length_b   1.000
_cell.length_c   1.000
_cell.angle_alpha   90.00
_cell.angle_beta   90.00
_cell.angle_gamma   90.00
#
_symmetry.space_group_name_H-M   'P 1'
#
loop_
_entity.id
_entity.type
_entity.pdbx_description
1 polymer ?
#
loop_
_entity_poly.entity_id
_entity_poly.type
_entity_poly.pdbx_seq_one_letter_code
_entity_poly.pdbx_strand_id
1 'polypeptide(L)'
;DIGRANKMFKVERAGSMREFYKSSLLLSKYIRHTICEKKQSIWIAQRNGRTKDGIDRTEPGLIKMLMLSGEKGKFKQSLLDLDIVPMSVSYEWEPCDFLKAKELYESKDKRYIKKPGEDLNSILTGILQPKGRVHIHLGKPIGIEDLASIKDDDQPALIQTTSRILDERIRRGYKLWPNNHAAYDILHEKTGMSAHYTMEEMSKLSAHIADTTSQIPDPARQEIRNIMLRIYAGPLN
;
A
#
# COMPACT_ATOMS: atom_id res chain seq x y z
N ASP A 1 -2.24 9.70 -23.91
CA ASP A 1 -2.75 9.13 -22.66
C ASP A 1 -1.72 8.14 -22.12
N ILE A 2 -0.74 8.62 -21.35
CA ILE A 2 0.37 7.80 -20.81
C ILE A 2 -0.18 6.68 -19.92
N GLY A 3 -1.35 6.90 -19.30
CA GLY A 3 -1.93 5.93 -18.40
C GLY A 3 -2.39 4.65 -19.10
N ARG A 4 -3.01 4.79 -20.27
CA ARG A 4 -3.47 3.64 -21.07
C ARG A 4 -2.32 2.85 -21.70
N ALA A 5 -1.16 3.47 -21.92
CA ALA A 5 0.01 2.80 -22.51
C ALA A 5 0.60 1.72 -21.58
N ASN A 6 0.44 1.86 -20.26
CA ASN A 6 0.97 0.94 -19.25
C ASN A 6 -0.02 -0.13 -18.78
N LYS A 7 -1.03 -0.48 -19.62
CA LYS A 7 -2.09 -1.45 -19.27
C LYS A 7 -2.84 -1.11 -17.97
N MET A 8 -2.86 0.17 -17.54
CA MET A 8 -3.65 0.56 -16.38
C MET A 8 -5.14 0.45 -16.71
N PHE A 9 -5.90 -0.07 -15.76
CA PHE A 9 -7.35 -0.16 -15.83
C PHE A 9 -7.97 0.84 -14.86
N LYS A 10 -9.12 1.39 -15.25
CA LYS A 10 -9.82 2.43 -14.48
C LYS A 10 -10.79 1.78 -13.51
N VAL A 11 -10.76 2.25 -12.26
CA VAL A 11 -11.78 1.93 -11.26
C VAL A 11 -12.75 3.10 -11.16
N GLU A 12 -14.01 2.89 -11.51
CA GLU A 12 -15.05 3.92 -11.43
C GLU A 12 -15.79 3.85 -10.10
N ARG A 13 -15.89 4.98 -9.40
CA ARG A 13 -16.44 5.08 -8.05
C ARG A 13 -17.57 6.11 -7.91
N ALA A 14 -17.96 6.75 -9.00
CA ALA A 14 -19.01 7.76 -9.01
C ALA A 14 -20.37 7.14 -9.32
N GLY A 15 -21.45 7.80 -8.88
CA GLY A 15 -22.82 7.42 -9.16
C GLY A 15 -23.56 6.82 -7.96
N SER A 16 -24.80 6.40 -8.21
CA SER A 16 -25.66 5.68 -7.29
C SER A 16 -25.09 4.31 -6.90
N MET A 17 -25.57 3.71 -5.80
CA MET A 17 -25.15 2.36 -5.40
C MET A 17 -25.32 1.31 -6.51
N ARG A 18 -26.36 1.46 -7.35
CA ARG A 18 -26.61 0.57 -8.48
C ARG A 18 -25.55 0.73 -9.57
N GLU A 19 -25.14 1.96 -9.86
CA GLU A 19 -24.07 2.25 -10.83
C GLU A 19 -22.73 1.75 -10.31
N PHE A 20 -22.41 2.02 -9.04
CA PHE A 20 -21.20 1.51 -8.40
C PHE A 20 -21.10 -0.03 -8.46
N TYR A 21 -22.21 -0.73 -8.19
CA TYR A 21 -22.26 -2.19 -8.31
C TYR A 21 -22.03 -2.65 -9.76
N LYS A 22 -22.66 -2.01 -10.75
CA LYS A 22 -22.47 -2.34 -12.17
C LYS A 22 -21.01 -2.13 -12.60
N SER A 23 -20.40 -1.02 -12.21
CA SER A 23 -18.99 -0.73 -12.51
C SER A 23 -18.06 -1.73 -11.81
N SER A 24 -18.36 -2.13 -10.57
CA SER A 24 -17.60 -3.16 -9.84
C SER A 24 -17.71 -4.53 -10.50
N LEU A 25 -18.91 -4.92 -10.95
CA LEU A 25 -19.12 -6.17 -11.68
C LEU A 25 -18.40 -6.17 -13.03
N LEU A 26 -18.44 -5.06 -13.76
CA LEU A 26 -17.71 -4.90 -15.02
C LEU A 26 -16.20 -5.04 -14.81
N LEU A 27 -15.66 -4.38 -13.79
CA LEU A 27 -14.26 -4.49 -13.42
C LEU A 27 -13.88 -5.93 -13.05
N SER A 28 -14.69 -6.60 -12.23
CA SER A 28 -14.49 -8.00 -11.86
C SER A 28 -14.44 -8.91 -13.08
N LYS A 29 -15.38 -8.76 -14.01
CA LYS A 29 -15.42 -9.52 -15.27
C LYS A 29 -14.19 -9.27 -16.12
N TYR A 30 -13.75 -8.02 -16.22
CA TYR A 30 -12.56 -7.65 -16.98
C TYR A 30 -11.29 -8.27 -16.39
N ILE A 31 -11.12 -8.22 -15.06
CA ILE A 31 -10.00 -8.84 -14.36
C ILE A 31 -9.97 -10.34 -14.63
N ARG A 32 -11.10 -11.03 -14.42
CA ARG A 32 -11.22 -12.48 -14.65
C ARG A 32 -10.95 -12.86 -16.10
N HIS A 33 -11.54 -12.17 -17.06
CA HIS A 33 -11.28 -12.39 -18.49
C HIS A 33 -9.78 -12.19 -18.82
N THR A 34 -9.16 -11.15 -18.28
CA THR A 34 -7.74 -10.84 -18.53
C THR A 34 -6.82 -11.93 -17.97
N ILE A 35 -7.09 -12.44 -16.77
CA ILE A 35 -6.30 -13.48 -16.12
C ILE A 35 -6.60 -14.86 -16.73
N CYS A 36 -7.86 -15.27 -16.75
CA CYS A 36 -8.26 -16.64 -17.07
C CYS A 36 -8.29 -16.92 -18.59
N GLU A 37 -8.67 -15.95 -19.42
CA GLU A 37 -8.79 -16.14 -20.88
C GLU A 37 -7.59 -15.54 -21.64
N LYS A 38 -7.25 -14.27 -21.37
CA LYS A 38 -6.10 -13.62 -22.05
C LYS A 38 -4.73 -14.04 -21.50
N LYS A 39 -4.69 -14.72 -20.36
CA LYS A 39 -3.47 -15.15 -19.67
C LYS A 39 -2.49 -13.99 -19.42
N GLN A 40 -3.01 -12.85 -18.98
CA GLN A 40 -2.22 -11.66 -18.65
C GLN A 40 -2.34 -11.31 -17.17
N SER A 41 -1.20 -11.06 -16.53
CA SER A 41 -1.15 -10.64 -15.14
C SER A 41 -1.64 -9.19 -14.97
N ILE A 42 -2.26 -8.93 -13.82
CA ILE A 42 -2.71 -7.62 -13.39
C ILE A 42 -2.04 -7.29 -12.06
N TRP A 43 -1.59 -6.05 -11.91
CA TRP A 43 -1.16 -5.50 -10.63
C TRP A 43 -2.26 -4.61 -10.05
N ILE A 44 -2.61 -4.83 -8.78
CA ILE A 44 -3.65 -4.08 -8.07
C ILE A 44 -3.22 -3.83 -6.63
N ALA A 45 -3.43 -2.61 -6.15
CA ALA A 45 -3.19 -2.27 -4.74
C ALA A 45 -4.32 -2.82 -3.85
N GLN A 46 -3.96 -3.30 -2.65
CA GLN A 46 -4.93 -3.87 -1.71
C GLN A 46 -5.93 -2.85 -1.13
N ARG A 47 -5.65 -1.55 -1.32
CA ARG A 47 -6.49 -0.41 -0.92
C ARG A 47 -6.24 0.76 -1.87
N ASN A 48 -7.20 1.70 -1.93
CA ASN A 48 -7.01 2.92 -2.69
C ASN A 48 -5.98 3.86 -2.06
N GLY A 49 -5.09 4.39 -2.90
CA GLY A 49 -4.11 5.40 -2.52
C GLY A 49 -2.89 4.80 -1.82
N ARG A 50 -1.84 5.62 -1.68
CA ARG A 50 -0.63 5.27 -0.94
C ARG A 50 -0.92 5.32 0.55
N THR A 51 -0.44 4.33 1.31
CA THR A 51 -0.50 4.39 2.77
C THR A 51 0.18 5.65 3.31
N LYS A 52 -0.42 6.25 4.34
CA LYS A 52 0.06 7.48 4.98
C LYS A 52 0.90 7.20 6.23
N ASP A 53 0.57 6.13 6.94
CA ASP A 53 1.17 5.71 8.20
C ASP A 53 2.01 4.42 8.08
N GLY A 54 2.11 3.86 6.87
CA GLY A 54 2.84 2.62 6.61
C GLY A 54 2.02 1.35 6.88
N ILE A 55 0.79 1.50 7.40
CA ILE A 55 -0.11 0.39 7.70
C ILE A 55 -1.11 0.30 6.55
N ASP A 56 -0.97 -0.71 5.68
CA ASP A 56 -1.87 -0.91 4.56
C ASP A 56 -2.57 -2.27 4.67
N ARG A 57 -3.83 -2.25 5.10
CA ARG A 57 -4.68 -3.44 5.23
C ARG A 57 -5.54 -3.61 3.99
N THR A 58 -5.73 -4.86 3.59
CA THR A 58 -6.54 -5.24 2.45
C THR A 58 -7.99 -4.82 2.66
N GLU A 59 -8.52 -4.00 1.75
CA GLU A 59 -9.90 -3.55 1.80
C GLU A 59 -10.86 -4.72 1.51
N PRO A 60 -11.76 -5.12 2.42
CA PRO A 60 -12.68 -6.24 2.20
C PRO A 60 -13.53 -6.10 0.93
N GLY A 61 -13.83 -4.85 0.54
CA GLY A 61 -14.54 -4.52 -0.69
C GLY A 61 -13.79 -4.97 -1.96
N LEU A 62 -12.46 -5.01 -1.93
CA LEU A 62 -11.64 -5.53 -3.04
C LEU A 62 -11.90 -7.02 -3.23
N ILE A 63 -11.80 -7.82 -2.16
CA ILE A 63 -12.02 -9.27 -2.22
C ILE A 63 -13.45 -9.57 -2.67
N LYS A 64 -14.42 -8.84 -2.13
CA LYS A 64 -15.82 -8.92 -2.57
C LYS A 64 -15.95 -8.66 -4.07
N MET A 65 -15.31 -7.61 -4.59
CA MET A 65 -15.33 -7.26 -6.00
C MET A 65 -14.72 -8.38 -6.87
N LEU A 66 -13.59 -8.96 -6.48
CA LEU A 66 -12.93 -10.04 -7.23
C LEU A 66 -13.82 -11.29 -7.38
N MET A 67 -14.68 -11.57 -6.40
CA MET A 67 -15.63 -12.69 -6.45
C MET A 67 -16.86 -12.45 -7.33
N LEU A 68 -17.22 -11.18 -7.63
CA LEU A 68 -18.51 -10.84 -8.28
C LEU A 68 -18.74 -11.50 -9.65
N SER A 69 -17.68 -11.73 -10.41
CA SER A 69 -17.76 -12.27 -11.77
C SER A 69 -17.66 -13.79 -11.84
N GLY A 70 -17.44 -14.46 -10.71
CA GLY A 70 -17.33 -15.91 -10.67
C GLY A 70 -18.66 -16.64 -10.78
N GLU A 71 -18.59 -17.97 -10.84
CA GLU A 71 -19.78 -18.82 -10.88
C GLU A 71 -20.56 -18.72 -9.55
N LYS A 72 -21.89 -18.60 -9.64
CA LYS A 72 -22.75 -18.50 -8.46
C LYS A 72 -22.57 -19.73 -7.58
N GLY A 73 -22.30 -19.52 -6.29
CA GLY A 73 -22.12 -20.60 -5.32
C GLY A 73 -20.78 -21.34 -5.43
N LYS A 74 -19.79 -20.75 -6.10
CA LYS A 74 -18.39 -21.22 -6.11
C LYS A 74 -17.42 -20.08 -5.77
N PHE A 75 -17.61 -19.46 -4.61
CA PHE A 75 -16.88 -18.25 -4.20
C PHE A 75 -15.39 -18.49 -3.95
N LYS A 76 -15.01 -19.63 -3.37
CA LYS A 76 -13.60 -20.02 -3.22
C LYS A 76 -12.94 -20.18 -4.59
N GLN A 77 -13.57 -20.94 -5.48
CA GLN A 77 -13.04 -21.15 -6.83
C GLN A 77 -12.88 -19.81 -7.56
N SER A 78 -13.84 -18.90 -7.36
CA SER A 78 -13.77 -17.55 -7.92
C SER A 78 -12.52 -16.78 -7.53
N LEU A 79 -11.98 -16.98 -6.32
CA LEU A 79 -10.71 -16.40 -5.87
C LEU A 79 -9.51 -17.19 -6.39
N LEU A 80 -9.57 -18.52 -6.35
CA LEU A 80 -8.49 -19.41 -6.77
C LEU A 80 -8.18 -19.26 -8.27
N ASP A 81 -9.20 -19.10 -9.11
CA ASP A 81 -9.06 -18.88 -10.55
C ASP A 81 -8.26 -17.61 -10.93
N LEU A 82 -8.08 -16.69 -9.98
CA LEU A 82 -7.37 -15.43 -10.19
C LEU A 82 -5.88 -15.50 -9.84
N ASP A 83 -5.39 -16.63 -9.32
CA ASP A 83 -3.98 -16.84 -8.95
C ASP A 83 -3.39 -15.67 -8.16
N ILE A 84 -4.10 -15.21 -7.12
CA ILE A 84 -3.74 -13.99 -6.38
C ILE A 84 -2.41 -14.17 -5.66
N VAL A 85 -1.39 -13.42 -6.11
CA VAL A 85 -0.05 -13.39 -5.50
C VAL A 85 0.10 -12.13 -4.63
N PRO A 86 0.21 -12.26 -3.29
CA PRO A 86 0.52 -11.13 -2.43
C PRO A 86 1.94 -10.64 -2.69
N MET A 87 2.14 -9.33 -2.78
CA MET A 87 3.48 -8.74 -2.93
C MET A 87 3.70 -7.54 -2.04
N SER A 88 4.96 -7.29 -1.69
CA SER A 88 5.39 -6.07 -1.02
C SER A 88 6.51 -5.38 -1.81
N VAL A 89 6.59 -4.07 -1.66
CA VAL A 89 7.70 -3.25 -2.17
C VAL A 89 8.24 -2.44 -0.99
N SER A 90 9.48 -2.70 -0.63
CA SER A 90 10.16 -2.04 0.49
C SER A 90 11.25 -1.13 -0.06
N TYR A 91 11.08 0.17 0.13
CA TYR A 91 12.06 1.20 -0.23
C TYR A 91 12.94 1.51 0.98
N GLU A 92 14.23 1.70 0.75
CA GLU A 92 15.10 2.29 1.77
C GLU A 92 14.67 3.73 2.01
N TRP A 93 14.58 4.55 0.96
CA TRP A 93 14.04 5.91 1.07
C TRP A 93 12.62 5.94 0.51
N GLU A 94 11.64 6.26 1.36
CA GLU A 94 10.23 6.30 0.97
C GLU A 94 10.00 7.38 -0.09
N PRO A 95 9.50 7.01 -1.28
CA PRO A 95 9.14 7.99 -2.31
C PRO A 95 8.08 8.96 -1.79
N CYS A 96 8.33 10.25 -2.00
CA CYS A 96 7.45 11.34 -1.57
C CYS A 96 7.24 11.42 -0.05
N ASP A 97 8.19 10.97 0.77
CA ASP A 97 8.12 11.03 2.23
C ASP A 97 7.76 12.42 2.78
N PHE A 98 8.36 13.49 2.24
CA PHE A 98 8.03 14.86 2.61
C PHE A 98 6.62 15.27 2.23
N LEU A 99 6.19 14.97 1.00
CA LEU A 99 4.85 15.31 0.53
C LEU A 99 3.79 14.58 1.36
N LYS A 100 4.06 13.32 1.71
CA LYS A 100 3.24 12.49 2.60
C LYS A 100 3.19 13.07 4.01
N ALA A 101 4.33 13.50 4.57
CA ALA A 101 4.38 14.13 5.88
C ALA A 101 3.67 15.49 5.92
N LYS A 102 3.82 16.29 4.87
CA LYS A 102 3.15 17.58 4.71
C LYS A 102 1.63 17.42 4.62
N GLU A 103 1.15 16.49 3.80
CA GLU A 103 -0.29 16.19 3.68
C GLU A 103 -0.86 15.75 5.04
N LEU A 104 -0.15 14.87 5.77
CA LEU A 104 -0.56 14.44 7.10
C LEU A 104 -0.61 15.60 8.11
N TYR A 105 0.38 16.51 8.07
CA TYR A 105 0.40 17.70 8.89
C TYR A 105 -0.78 18.63 8.57
N GLU A 106 -1.03 18.90 7.29
CA GLU A 106 -2.13 19.77 6.83
C GLU A 106 -3.52 19.16 7.06
N SER A 107 -3.60 17.83 7.21
CA SER A 107 -4.84 17.08 7.45
C SER A 107 -5.24 16.96 8.92
N LYS A 108 -4.43 17.44 9.87
CA LYS A 108 -4.70 17.26 11.31
C LYS A 108 -6.01 17.88 11.76
N ASP A 109 -6.21 19.15 11.41
CA ASP A 109 -7.33 19.96 11.91
C ASP A 109 -8.40 20.23 10.84
N LYS A 110 -8.13 19.85 9.60
CA LYS A 110 -9.03 20.11 8.48
C LYS A 110 -8.96 19.01 7.44
N ARG A 111 -10.06 18.87 6.70
CA ARG A 111 -10.08 18.02 5.51
C ARG A 111 -9.08 18.56 4.50
N TYR A 112 -8.12 17.73 4.12
CA TYR A 112 -7.19 18.05 3.05
C TYR A 112 -7.90 18.12 1.70
N ILE A 113 -7.69 19.21 0.98
CA ILE A 113 -8.15 19.41 -0.40
C ILE A 113 -6.92 19.54 -1.26
N LYS A 114 -6.72 18.55 -2.14
CA LYS A 114 -5.60 18.53 -3.06
C LYS A 114 -5.63 19.74 -3.98
N LYS A 115 -4.46 20.35 -4.20
CA LYS A 115 -4.31 21.44 -5.14
C LYS A 115 -4.30 20.92 -6.59
N PRO A 116 -4.70 21.73 -7.58
CA PRO A 116 -4.53 21.40 -8.98
C PRO A 116 -3.06 21.03 -9.29
N GLY A 117 -2.83 19.91 -9.97
CA GLY A 117 -1.49 19.44 -10.34
C GLY A 117 -0.70 18.71 -9.25
N GLU A 118 -1.22 18.61 -8.02
CA GLU A 118 -0.52 17.96 -6.90
C GLU A 118 -0.26 16.46 -7.13
N ASP A 119 -1.22 15.76 -7.72
CA ASP A 119 -1.07 14.34 -8.07
C ASP A 119 0.02 14.13 -9.14
N LEU A 120 0.10 15.03 -10.14
CA LEU A 120 1.16 14.98 -11.14
C LEU A 120 2.53 15.23 -10.51
N ASN A 121 2.62 16.23 -9.63
CA ASN A 121 3.85 16.53 -8.89
C ASN A 121 4.30 15.34 -8.04
N SER A 122 3.36 14.69 -7.35
CA SER A 122 3.62 13.46 -6.59
C SER A 122 4.14 12.32 -7.46
N ILE A 123 3.55 12.11 -8.64
CA ILE A 123 4.00 11.06 -9.58
C ILE A 123 5.43 11.35 -10.05
N LEU A 124 5.70 12.56 -10.52
CA LEU A 124 7.03 12.96 -11.01
C LEU A 124 8.07 12.86 -9.88
N THR A 125 7.75 13.39 -8.70
CA THR A 125 8.62 13.33 -7.53
C THR A 125 8.93 11.87 -7.16
N GLY A 126 7.92 11.00 -7.09
CA GLY A 126 8.11 9.60 -6.74
C GLY A 126 8.94 8.83 -7.77
N ILE A 127 8.84 9.17 -9.06
CA ILE A 127 9.67 8.58 -10.11
C ILE A 127 11.13 9.04 -9.97
N LEU A 128 11.37 10.34 -9.82
CA LEU A 128 12.69 10.96 -9.89
C LEU A 128 13.51 10.82 -8.61
N GLN A 129 12.87 10.74 -7.45
CA GLN A 129 13.59 10.66 -6.18
C GLN A 129 14.43 9.38 -6.06
N PRO A 130 15.66 9.46 -5.52
CA PRO A 130 16.45 8.30 -5.20
C PRO A 130 15.76 7.48 -4.10
N LYS A 131 15.71 6.17 -4.29
CA LYS A 131 14.98 5.24 -3.40
C LYS A 131 15.92 4.42 -2.53
N GLY A 132 17.23 4.58 -2.73
CA GLY A 132 18.24 3.69 -2.17
C GLY A 132 18.02 2.26 -2.66
N ARG A 133 18.18 1.31 -1.74
CA ARG A 133 17.87 -0.10 -1.98
C ARG A 133 16.37 -0.32 -2.08
N VAL A 134 15.96 -1.10 -3.08
CA VAL A 134 14.56 -1.50 -3.28
C VAL A 134 14.47 -3.02 -3.20
N HIS A 135 13.54 -3.52 -2.39
CA HIS A 135 13.24 -4.95 -2.31
C HIS A 135 11.80 -5.18 -2.77
N ILE A 136 11.64 -6.10 -3.72
CA ILE A 136 10.34 -6.57 -4.18
C ILE A 136 10.22 -8.02 -3.76
N HIS A 137 9.19 -8.33 -2.98
CA HIS A 137 8.91 -9.68 -2.53
C HIS A 137 7.61 -10.17 -3.14
N LEU A 138 7.65 -11.37 -3.74
CA LEU A 138 6.46 -12.11 -4.18
C LEU A 138 6.20 -13.23 -3.18
N GLY A 139 5.06 -13.17 -2.52
CA GLY A 139 4.65 -14.19 -1.55
C GLY A 139 4.03 -15.41 -2.23
N LYS A 140 3.66 -16.40 -1.40
CA LYS A 140 2.93 -17.58 -1.87
C LYS A 140 1.54 -17.18 -2.40
N PRO A 141 1.09 -17.66 -3.57
CA PRO A 141 -0.28 -17.45 -4.05
C PRO A 141 -1.33 -17.99 -3.08
N ILE A 142 -2.53 -17.39 -3.05
CA ILE A 142 -3.65 -17.95 -2.28
C ILE A 142 -4.02 -19.33 -2.86
N GLY A 143 -3.97 -20.35 -2.01
CA GLY A 143 -4.23 -21.74 -2.37
C GLY A 143 -5.52 -22.28 -1.77
N ILE A 144 -5.93 -23.46 -2.21
CA ILE A 144 -7.14 -24.14 -1.69
C ILE A 144 -7.01 -24.41 -0.19
N GLU A 145 -5.81 -24.70 0.29
CA GLU A 145 -5.49 -24.97 1.69
C GLU A 145 -5.76 -23.77 2.60
N ASP A 146 -5.64 -22.55 2.07
CA ASP A 146 -5.89 -21.31 2.82
C ASP A 146 -7.39 -21.13 3.13
N LEU A 147 -8.24 -21.71 2.27
CA LEU A 147 -9.68 -21.49 2.28
C LEU A 147 -10.46 -22.77 2.62
N ALA A 148 -9.78 -23.89 2.83
CA ALA A 148 -10.37 -25.22 2.98
C ALA A 148 -11.40 -25.28 4.13
N SER A 149 -11.11 -24.66 5.27
CA SER A 149 -11.95 -24.68 6.49
C SER A 149 -13.20 -23.80 6.43
N ILE A 150 -13.30 -22.91 5.45
CA ILE A 150 -14.41 -21.96 5.33
C ILE A 150 -15.53 -22.60 4.51
N LYS A 151 -16.81 -22.37 4.79
CA LYS A 151 -17.87 -22.82 3.88
C LYS A 151 -17.94 -21.90 2.66
N ASP A 152 -18.23 -22.44 1.48
CA ASP A 152 -18.21 -21.62 0.26
C ASP A 152 -19.30 -20.52 0.27
N ASP A 153 -20.47 -20.82 0.87
CA ASP A 153 -21.59 -19.88 1.02
C ASP A 153 -21.37 -18.82 2.12
N ASP A 154 -20.38 -19.00 3.00
CA ASP A 154 -20.00 -18.03 4.02
C ASP A 154 -19.05 -16.95 3.45
N GLN A 155 -19.60 -16.10 2.58
CA GLN A 155 -18.87 -15.01 1.95
C GLN A 155 -18.20 -14.06 2.96
N PRO A 156 -18.83 -13.67 4.09
CA PRO A 156 -18.19 -12.83 5.10
C PRO A 156 -16.91 -13.46 5.66
N ALA A 157 -16.95 -14.73 6.06
CA ALA A 157 -15.77 -15.43 6.58
C ALA A 157 -14.68 -15.60 5.50
N LEU A 158 -15.08 -15.87 4.26
CA LEU A 158 -14.17 -16.00 3.13
C LEU A 158 -13.43 -14.68 2.84
N ILE A 159 -14.16 -13.56 2.81
CA ILE A 159 -13.59 -12.23 2.59
C ILE A 159 -12.60 -11.88 3.71
N GLN A 160 -13.02 -12.01 4.97
CA GLN A 160 -12.17 -11.65 6.11
C GLN A 160 -10.90 -12.51 6.16
N THR A 161 -11.03 -13.82 5.95
CA THR A 161 -9.88 -14.73 5.99
C THR A 161 -8.92 -14.47 4.84
N THR A 162 -9.43 -14.26 3.63
CA THR A 162 -8.60 -13.93 2.46
C THR A 162 -7.85 -12.62 2.69
N SER A 163 -8.53 -11.55 3.15
CA SER A 163 -7.89 -10.27 3.49
C SER A 163 -6.78 -10.45 4.53
N ARG A 164 -7.03 -11.20 5.61
CA ARG A 164 -6.04 -11.45 6.66
C ARG A 164 -4.81 -12.19 6.12
N ILE A 165 -5.01 -13.23 5.30
CA ILE A 165 -3.90 -14.01 4.72
C ILE A 165 -3.05 -13.14 3.79
N LEU A 166 -3.68 -12.30 2.97
CA LEU A 166 -2.96 -11.34 2.13
C LEU A 166 -2.15 -10.37 2.98
N ASP A 167 -2.75 -9.74 3.99
CA ASP A 167 -2.07 -8.82 4.90
C ASP A 167 -0.87 -9.46 5.60
N GLU A 168 -1.03 -10.69 6.10
CA GLU A 168 0.04 -11.45 6.76
C GLU A 168 1.21 -11.76 5.80
N ARG A 169 0.90 -12.18 4.57
CA ARG A 169 1.93 -12.52 3.57
C ARG A 169 2.66 -11.27 3.06
N ILE A 170 1.93 -10.18 2.82
CA ILE A 170 2.51 -8.89 2.41
C ILE A 170 3.42 -8.36 3.52
N ARG A 171 2.96 -8.37 4.77
CA ARG A 171 3.75 -7.92 5.92
C ARG A 171 5.00 -8.78 6.12
N ARG A 172 4.89 -10.11 6.01
CA ARG A 172 6.03 -11.03 6.15
C ARG A 172 7.07 -10.83 5.03
N GLY A 173 6.62 -10.43 3.85
CA GLY A 173 7.50 -10.10 2.73
C GLY A 173 8.18 -8.74 2.84
N TYR A 174 7.79 -7.89 3.79
CA TYR A 174 8.36 -6.55 3.91
C TYR A 174 9.80 -6.62 4.44
N LYS A 175 10.74 -6.05 3.69
CA LYS A 175 12.14 -5.95 4.10
C LYS A 175 12.35 -4.66 4.88
N LEU A 176 12.79 -4.82 6.14
CA LEU A 176 13.26 -3.72 6.96
C LEU A 176 14.68 -3.34 6.58
N TRP A 177 14.93 -2.04 6.53
CA TRP A 177 16.22 -1.42 6.30
C TRP A 177 16.74 -0.76 7.58
N PRO A 178 18.05 -0.52 7.69
CA PRO A 178 18.67 0.12 8.86
C PRO A 178 18.01 1.45 9.27
N ASN A 179 17.55 2.25 8.29
CA ASN A 179 16.86 3.50 8.58
C ASN A 179 15.45 3.33 9.16
N ASN A 180 14.76 2.19 8.96
CA ASN A 180 13.52 1.90 9.67
C ASN A 180 13.79 1.75 11.18
N HIS A 181 14.84 1.00 11.51
CA HIS A 181 15.29 0.77 12.89
C HIS A 181 15.81 2.05 13.55
N ALA A 182 16.66 2.81 12.85
CA ALA A 182 17.14 4.11 13.33
C ALA A 182 15.99 5.10 13.56
N ALA A 183 15.00 5.15 12.66
CA ALA A 183 13.82 6.01 12.84
C ALA A 183 13.01 5.64 14.08
N TYR A 184 12.85 4.34 14.37
CA TYR A 184 12.16 3.86 15.55
C TYR A 184 12.87 4.30 16.84
N ASP A 185 14.18 4.11 16.92
CA ASP A 185 14.97 4.49 18.09
C ASP A 185 14.99 6.02 18.30
N ILE A 186 15.11 6.82 17.22
CA ILE A 186 15.00 8.29 17.29
C ILE A 186 13.61 8.72 17.79
N LEU A 187 12.55 8.13 17.23
CA LEU A 187 11.16 8.53 17.53
C LEU A 187 10.77 8.22 18.97
N HIS A 188 11.30 7.15 19.54
CA HIS A 188 10.96 6.69 20.89
C HIS A 188 12.02 7.03 21.95
N GLU A 189 13.08 7.74 21.57
CA GLU A 189 14.21 8.08 22.44
C GLU A 189 14.82 6.84 23.13
N LYS A 190 15.03 5.78 22.34
CA LYS A 190 15.53 4.47 22.78
C LYS A 190 16.71 4.02 21.94
N THR A 191 17.37 2.94 22.39
CA THR A 191 18.49 2.28 21.69
C THR A 191 18.23 0.79 21.43
N GLY A 192 16.95 0.38 21.48
CA GLY A 192 16.53 -1.02 21.43
C GLY A 192 16.77 -1.67 20.06
N MET A 193 16.96 -0.87 19.01
CA MET A 193 17.18 -1.33 17.64
C MET A 193 18.62 -1.10 17.16
N SER A 194 19.52 -0.63 18.02
CA SER A 194 20.92 -0.28 17.70
C SER A 194 21.74 -1.40 17.08
N ALA A 195 21.37 -2.67 17.26
CA ALA A 195 22.02 -3.81 16.59
C ALA A 195 21.73 -3.88 15.07
N HIS A 196 20.74 -3.13 14.58
CA HIS A 196 20.25 -3.19 13.20
C HIS A 196 20.67 -2.02 12.32
N TYR A 197 21.43 -1.06 12.87
CA TYR A 197 21.93 0.09 12.13
C TYR A 197 23.28 0.58 12.67
N THR A 198 24.02 1.27 11.83
CA THR A 198 25.25 1.97 12.22
C THR A 198 24.98 3.43 12.56
N MET A 199 25.84 4.06 13.37
CA MET A 199 25.74 5.49 13.65
C MET A 199 25.76 6.34 12.38
N GLU A 200 26.49 5.91 11.35
CA GLU A 200 26.50 6.58 10.04
C GLU A 200 25.13 6.54 9.36
N GLU A 201 24.44 5.39 9.37
CA GLU A 201 23.09 5.26 8.82
C GLU A 201 22.06 6.10 9.58
N MET A 202 22.17 6.16 10.91
CA MET A 202 21.34 7.03 11.75
C MET A 202 21.57 8.51 11.45
N SER A 203 22.84 8.91 11.27
CA SER A 203 23.20 10.27 10.86
C SER A 203 22.68 10.61 9.47
N LYS A 204 22.78 9.68 8.50
CA LYS A 204 22.23 9.84 7.14
C LYS A 204 20.72 10.08 7.16
N LEU A 205 19.97 9.30 7.93
CA LEU A 205 18.52 9.52 8.11
C LEU A 205 18.22 10.88 8.72
N SER A 206 18.96 11.24 9.78
CA SER A 206 18.76 12.51 10.49
C SER A 206 19.06 13.72 9.59
N ALA A 207 20.12 13.64 8.78
CA ALA A 207 20.48 14.65 7.80
C ALA A 207 19.41 14.76 6.70
N HIS A 208 18.99 13.64 6.11
CA HIS A 208 17.92 13.62 5.11
C HIS A 208 16.65 14.33 5.59
N ILE A 209 16.18 14.02 6.80
CA ILE A 209 14.98 14.65 7.37
C ILE A 209 15.22 16.14 7.66
N ALA A 210 16.40 16.52 8.16
CA ALA A 210 16.74 17.92 8.42
C ALA A 210 16.79 18.74 7.13
N ASP A 211 17.47 18.24 6.09
CA ASP A 211 17.60 18.91 4.79
C ASP A 211 16.24 19.10 4.14
N THR A 212 15.42 18.03 4.16
CA THR A 212 14.08 18.00 3.57
C THR A 212 13.11 18.98 4.26
N THR A 213 13.34 19.28 5.54
CA THR A 213 12.48 20.19 6.34
C THR A 213 13.11 21.57 6.57
N SER A 214 14.28 21.84 5.99
CA SER A 214 15.10 23.04 6.25
C SER A 214 14.43 24.38 5.91
N GLN A 215 13.41 24.37 5.06
CA GLN A 215 12.65 25.57 4.66
C GLN A 215 11.36 25.77 5.47
N ILE A 216 11.01 24.82 6.35
CA ILE A 216 9.79 24.91 7.17
C ILE A 216 10.12 25.65 8.46
N PRO A 217 9.37 26.68 8.87
CA PRO A 217 9.58 27.35 10.16
C PRO A 217 9.09 26.49 11.34
N ASP A 218 9.66 26.73 12.52
CA ASP A 218 9.13 26.18 13.76
C ASP A 218 7.78 26.85 14.15
N PRO A 219 6.85 26.12 14.80
CA PRO A 219 6.96 24.74 15.30
C PRO A 219 6.63 23.65 14.26
N ALA A 220 6.14 24.01 13.07
CA ALA A 220 5.68 23.06 12.05
C ALA A 220 6.80 22.09 11.60
N ARG A 221 8.06 22.55 11.58
CA ARG A 221 9.22 21.72 11.27
C ARG A 221 9.34 20.51 12.19
N GLN A 222 9.21 20.69 13.51
CA GLN A 222 9.34 19.61 14.49
C GLN A 222 8.23 18.56 14.31
N GLU A 223 7.01 19.01 14.05
CA GLU A 223 5.90 18.10 13.82
C GLU A 223 6.06 17.29 12.54
N ILE A 224 6.48 17.94 11.43
CA ILE A 224 6.74 17.25 10.17
C ILE A 224 7.88 16.26 10.31
N ARG A 225 8.96 16.62 11.03
CA ARG A 225 10.06 15.70 11.37
C ARG A 225 9.53 14.45 12.09
N ASN A 226 8.67 14.61 13.10
CA ASN A 226 8.09 13.49 13.82
C ASN A 226 7.19 12.62 12.93
N ILE A 227 6.43 13.23 12.01
CA ILE A 227 5.64 12.48 11.02
C ILE A 227 6.56 11.69 10.08
N MET A 228 7.64 12.28 9.58
CA MET A 228 8.61 11.57 8.74
C MET A 228 9.23 10.39 9.47
N LEU A 229 9.67 10.56 10.72
CA LEU A 229 10.18 9.46 11.54
C LEU A 229 9.14 8.34 11.71
N ARG A 230 7.86 8.67 11.94
CA ARG A 230 6.77 7.69 11.99
C ARG A 230 6.57 6.93 10.68
N ILE A 231 6.75 7.58 9.52
CA ILE A 231 6.66 6.92 8.22
C ILE A 231 7.74 5.83 8.10
N TYR A 232 8.99 6.14 8.50
CA TYR A 232 10.10 5.18 8.45
C TYR A 232 10.01 4.11 9.55
N ALA A 233 9.57 4.46 10.77
CA ALA A 233 9.40 3.51 11.87
C ALA A 233 8.15 2.63 11.74
N GLY A 234 7.16 3.05 10.93
CA GLY A 234 5.86 2.41 10.77
C GLY A 234 5.89 0.89 10.60
N PRO A 235 6.73 0.33 9.71
CA PRO A 235 6.83 -1.12 9.48
C PRO A 235 7.27 -1.97 10.69
N LEU A 236 7.78 -1.36 11.77
CA LEU A 236 8.18 -2.05 13.00
C LEU A 236 7.05 -2.19 14.04
N ASN A 237 5.91 -1.52 13.83
CA ASN A 237 4.73 -1.58 14.71
C ASN A 237 3.77 -2.71 14.29
#